data_AF-A0A195C1K4-F1
#
_entry.id   AF-A0A195C1K4-F1
#
_cell.length_a   1.000
_cell.length_b   1.000
_cell.length_c   1.000
_cell.angle_alpha   90.00
_cell.angle_beta   90.00
_cell.angle_gamma   90.00
#
_symmetry.space_group_name_H-M   'P 1'
#
loop_
_entity.id
_entity.type
_entity.pdbx_description
1 polymer ?
#
loop_
_entity_poly.entity_id
_entity_poly.type
_entity_poly.pdbx_seq_one_letter_code
_entity_poly.pdbx_strand_id
1 'polypeptide(L)'
;MNSDYYSTVYTWFEKCGIVSNIRTHLRQNLVNALKRKDLRLCKNIEARSAKQYVYDMLIAEYLFSHNYSFTLSIFASEVPLLVNFCNSAPQCSFDKDDRGGGSGHNKLQSDYIAHTLETLGIHPNSSEGQYIISNYMNSETPLLLSILSSIASLVANTQSSTARTMYDRETQANLTLEANLLDTTKIEAMRKKIMQQKQLYDDELKTKESKLKQQATVIKHQLGSLNAKVEEAQNLMQSLTLKEKELNEKKNSNAQCILQKEMELSMKQNFLTQEANRLQRERDSYKKFENGLKKLQRELVKMQKEMSQGTSNQCAQSNFRDIHVQTDRESRTIMDKCRILQREKLKLTNLVEVQRSMIEQITQRSVQLSHQLEEIRLLQPIKTPVSVTQITTAIVSENSSTDDILQDAKTRLKRLEEESSKADQYFCTFVNTSS
;
A
#
# COMPACT_ATOMS: atom_id res chain seq x y z
N MET A 1 -10.70 26.23 36.07
CA MET A 1 -10.70 26.24 34.59
C MET A 1 -12.08 25.82 34.12
N ASN A 2 -12.70 26.60 33.23
CA ASN A 2 -14.13 26.52 32.94
C ASN A 2 -14.48 25.25 32.15
N SER A 3 -15.32 24.39 32.72
CA SER A 3 -15.96 23.22 32.11
C SER A 3 -16.48 23.50 30.69
N ASP A 4 -17.00 24.70 30.47
CA ASP A 4 -17.61 25.10 29.19
C ASP A 4 -16.60 25.23 28.05
N TYR A 5 -15.33 25.49 28.35
CA TYR A 5 -14.27 25.56 27.34
C TYR A 5 -14.00 24.18 26.73
N TYR A 6 -13.88 23.15 27.56
CA TYR A 6 -13.67 21.77 27.10
C TYR A 6 -14.88 21.24 26.33
N SER A 7 -16.10 21.59 26.76
CA SER A 7 -17.33 21.23 26.04
C SER A 7 -17.43 21.91 24.67
N THR A 8 -17.06 23.19 24.57
CA THR A 8 -17.05 23.94 23.31
C THR A 8 -15.98 23.41 22.35
N VAL A 9 -14.79 23.10 22.86
CA VAL A 9 -13.70 22.52 22.06
C VAL A 9 -14.07 21.10 21.59
N TYR A 10 -14.67 20.29 22.46
CA TYR A 10 -15.13 18.95 22.11
C TYR A 10 -16.20 18.98 21.01
N THR A 11 -17.22 19.82 21.17
CA THR A 11 -18.28 19.99 20.16
C THR A 11 -17.75 20.54 18.84
N TRP A 12 -16.73 21.40 18.88
CA TRP A 12 -16.04 21.86 17.67
C TRP A 12 -15.28 20.72 16.97
N PHE A 13 -14.50 19.92 17.71
CA PHE A 13 -13.80 18.76 17.17
C PHE A 13 -14.77 17.69 16.62
N GLU A 14 -15.95 17.55 17.20
CA GLU A 14 -16.98 16.64 16.72
C GLU A 14 -17.66 17.18 15.46
N LYS A 15 -17.97 18.48 15.39
CA LYS A 15 -18.49 19.14 14.17
C LYS A 15 -17.51 19.12 13.00
N CYS A 16 -16.21 19.30 13.26
CA CYS A 16 -15.16 19.20 12.25
C CYS A 16 -14.85 17.74 11.85
N GLY A 17 -15.54 16.75 12.43
CA GLY A 17 -15.37 15.34 12.13
C GLY A 17 -14.04 14.75 12.60
N ILE A 18 -13.23 15.49 13.36
CA ILE A 18 -11.91 15.07 13.84
C ILE A 18 -12.05 13.90 14.81
N VAL A 19 -13.00 13.97 15.76
CA VAL A 19 -13.29 12.87 16.69
C VAL A 19 -13.75 11.62 15.93
N SER A 20 -14.59 11.80 14.89
CA SER A 20 -15.08 10.70 14.06
C SER A 20 -13.96 10.06 13.23
N ASN A 21 -13.08 10.88 12.65
CA ASN A 21 -11.91 10.43 11.89
C ASN A 21 -10.92 9.68 12.78
N ILE A 22 -10.63 10.21 13.98
CA ILE A 22 -9.77 9.53 14.96
C ILE A 22 -10.40 8.21 15.41
N ARG A 23 -11.70 8.19 15.73
CA ARG A 23 -12.43 6.97 16.13
C ARG A 23 -12.43 5.94 15.01
N THR A 24 -12.63 6.36 13.77
CA THR A 24 -12.62 5.49 12.59
C THR A 24 -11.21 4.96 12.31
N HIS A 25 -10.19 5.81 12.40
CA HIS A 25 -8.79 5.42 12.26
C HIS A 25 -8.35 4.44 13.37
N LEU A 26 -8.74 4.66 14.61
CA LEU A 26 -8.48 3.75 15.73
C LEU A 26 -9.20 2.41 15.55
N ARG A 27 -10.48 2.42 15.13
CA ARG A 27 -11.22 1.19 14.79
C ARG A 27 -10.57 0.46 13.63
N GLN A 28 -10.16 1.17 12.58
CA GLN A 28 -9.48 0.60 11.43
C GLN A 28 -8.11 0.02 11.84
N ASN A 29 -7.37 0.68 12.72
CA ASN A 29 -6.11 0.16 13.26
C ASN A 29 -6.30 -1.05 14.15
N LEU A 30 -7.31 -1.06 15.01
CA LEU A 30 -7.66 -2.23 15.83
C LEU A 30 -8.06 -3.40 14.93
N VAL A 31 -8.93 -3.16 13.95
CA VAL A 31 -9.34 -4.17 12.96
C VAL A 31 -8.15 -4.64 12.14
N ASN A 32 -7.24 -3.75 11.72
CA ASN A 32 -6.02 -4.12 11.00
C ASN A 32 -5.05 -4.93 11.87
N ALA A 33 -4.91 -4.59 13.16
CA ALA A 33 -4.10 -5.30 14.15
C ALA A 33 -4.70 -6.66 14.56
N LEU A 34 -6.01 -6.83 14.40
CA LEU A 34 -6.70 -8.11 14.59
C LEU A 34 -6.74 -8.96 13.30
N LYS A 35 -6.90 -8.33 12.14
CA LYS A 35 -7.03 -8.97 10.81
C LYS A 35 -5.69 -9.44 10.25
N ARG A 36 -4.63 -8.66 10.45
CA ARG A 36 -3.26 -9.18 10.45
C ARG A 36 -3.11 -9.76 11.85
N LYS A 37 -2.91 -11.06 12.07
CA LYS A 37 -2.57 -11.65 13.39
C LYS A 37 -1.21 -11.14 13.90
N ASP A 38 -1.01 -9.82 13.95
CA ASP A 38 0.16 -9.14 14.44
C ASP A 38 -0.15 -8.55 15.83
N LEU A 39 -0.62 -9.42 16.73
CA LEU A 39 -0.25 -9.36 18.17
C LEU A 39 1.26 -9.64 18.38
N ARG A 40 2.05 -9.45 17.33
CA ARG A 40 3.48 -9.69 17.19
C ARG A 40 4.28 -8.42 17.52
N LEU A 41 3.78 -7.59 18.43
CA LEU A 41 4.62 -6.64 19.18
C LEU A 41 5.70 -7.38 19.99
N CYS A 42 5.61 -8.71 20.13
CA CYS A 42 6.64 -9.58 20.70
C CYS A 42 7.40 -10.38 19.62
N LYS A 43 7.90 -9.74 18.56
CA LYS A 43 8.61 -10.47 17.48
C LYS A 43 10.08 -10.81 17.75
N ASN A 44 10.66 -10.37 18.87
CA ASN A 44 12.04 -10.68 19.26
C ASN A 44 12.16 -11.03 20.75
N ILE A 45 11.25 -11.83 21.30
CA ILE A 45 11.40 -12.29 22.68
C ILE A 45 11.77 -13.75 22.60
N GLU A 46 13.08 -14.00 22.64
CA GLU A 46 13.61 -15.29 23.10
C GLU A 46 12.79 -15.73 24.31
N ALA A 47 12.39 -17.01 24.37
CA ALA A 47 11.57 -17.52 25.46
C ALA A 47 12.20 -17.12 26.81
N ARG A 48 11.63 -16.08 27.45
CA ARG A 48 12.15 -15.59 28.72
C ARG A 48 12.02 -16.73 29.73
N SER A 49 13.10 -17.03 30.43
CA SER A 49 13.06 -18.04 31.48
C SER A 49 12.06 -17.64 32.57
N ALA A 50 11.48 -18.62 33.27
CA ALA A 50 10.61 -18.35 34.43
C ALA A 50 11.30 -17.43 35.46
N LYS A 51 12.63 -17.52 35.59
CA LYS A 51 13.44 -16.63 36.44
C LYS A 51 13.37 -15.17 36.01
N GLN A 52 13.44 -14.90 34.70
CA GLN A 52 13.33 -13.54 34.18
C GLN A 52 11.96 -12.93 34.49
N TYR A 53 10.89 -13.72 34.40
CA TYR A 53 9.55 -13.27 34.76
C TYR A 53 9.44 -12.92 36.26
N VAL A 54 10.04 -13.75 37.12
CA VAL A 54 10.10 -13.47 38.56
C VAL A 54 10.90 -12.20 38.85
N TYR A 55 12.01 -11.95 38.16
CA TYR A 55 12.75 -10.69 38.30
C TYR A 55 11.92 -9.48 37.86
N ASP A 56 11.28 -9.57 36.69
CA ASP A 56 10.42 -8.50 36.18
C ASP A 56 9.26 -8.22 37.16
N MET A 57 8.70 -9.26 37.77
CA MET A 57 7.63 -9.18 38.78
C MET A 57 8.09 -8.51 40.08
N LEU A 58 9.25 -8.90 40.60
CA LEU A 58 9.84 -8.31 41.81
C LEU A 58 10.18 -6.83 41.62
N ILE A 59 10.65 -6.46 40.43
CA ILE A 59 10.91 -5.05 40.07
C ILE A 59 9.60 -4.27 39.98
N ALA A 60 8.56 -4.83 39.34
CA ALA A 60 7.26 -4.18 39.27
C ALA A 60 6.65 -3.94 40.66
N GLU A 61 6.74 -4.94 41.54
CA GLU A 61 6.25 -4.85 42.92
C GLU A 61 7.04 -3.82 43.75
N TYR A 62 8.36 -3.75 43.58
CA TYR A 62 9.19 -2.72 44.21
C TYR A 62 8.79 -1.31 43.73
N LEU A 63 8.67 -1.10 42.42
CA LEU A 63 8.28 0.17 41.84
C LEU A 63 6.88 0.60 42.28
N PHE A 64 5.98 -0.37 42.40
CA PHE A 64 4.61 -0.15 42.87
C PHE A 64 4.58 0.20 44.37
N SER A 65 5.32 -0.53 45.20
CA SER A 65 5.42 -0.30 46.65
C SER A 65 6.02 1.06 47.01
N HIS A 66 6.80 1.67 46.11
CA HIS A 66 7.41 2.99 46.30
C HIS A 66 6.72 4.11 45.49
N ASN A 67 5.52 3.86 44.95
CA ASN A 67 4.73 4.84 44.19
C ASN A 67 5.43 5.43 42.95
N TYR A 68 6.31 4.67 42.30
CA TYR A 68 6.96 5.08 41.03
C TYR A 68 6.06 4.81 39.82
N SER A 69 4.86 5.40 39.80
CA SER A 69 3.80 5.10 38.83
C SER A 69 4.19 5.37 37.37
N PHE A 70 5.00 6.42 37.13
CA PHE A 70 5.50 6.74 35.78
C PHE A 70 6.47 5.68 35.27
N THR A 71 7.47 5.34 36.10
CA THR A 71 8.47 4.30 35.78
C THR A 71 7.80 2.93 35.61
N LEU A 72 6.83 2.60 36.46
CA LEU A 72 6.05 1.37 36.35
C LEU A 72 5.24 1.31 35.07
N SER A 73 4.67 2.44 34.61
CA SER A 73 3.89 2.50 33.37
C SER A 73 4.76 2.28 32.13
N ILE A 74 5.97 2.86 32.11
CA ILE A 74 6.96 2.62 31.06
C ILE A 74 7.40 1.15 31.10
N PHE A 75 7.75 0.66 32.29
CA PHE A 75 8.21 -0.72 32.48
C PHE A 75 7.15 -1.76 32.06
N ALA A 76 5.87 -1.54 32.40
CA ALA A 76 4.76 -2.39 31.98
C ALA A 76 4.50 -2.35 30.46
N SER A 77 4.85 -1.23 29.79
CA SER A 77 4.74 -1.12 28.33
C SER A 77 5.84 -1.90 27.59
N GLU A 78 6.99 -2.13 28.24
CA GLU A 78 8.15 -2.84 27.67
C GLU A 78 8.18 -4.33 28.03
N VAL A 79 7.51 -4.74 29.10
CA VAL A 79 7.47 -6.13 29.58
C VAL A 79 6.12 -6.79 29.25
N PRO A 80 6.06 -7.76 28.31
CA PRO A 80 4.80 -8.28 27.75
C PRO A 80 3.79 -8.89 28.72
N LEU A 81 4.23 -9.35 29.89
CA LEU A 81 3.39 -10.07 30.86
C LEU A 81 3.04 -9.23 32.11
N LEU A 82 3.53 -7.98 32.20
CA LEU A 82 3.18 -7.05 33.27
C LEU A 82 1.91 -6.23 32.99
N VAL A 83 1.32 -6.36 31.80
CA VAL A 83 0.09 -5.65 31.37
C VAL A 83 -1.08 -5.92 32.32
N ASN A 84 -1.09 -7.04 33.04
CA ASN A 84 -2.14 -7.38 34.01
C ASN A 84 -1.87 -6.90 35.45
N PHE A 85 -0.68 -6.38 35.75
CA PHE A 85 -0.30 -5.99 37.12
C PHE A 85 -1.14 -4.80 37.64
N CYS A 86 -1.52 -3.89 36.72
CA CYS A 86 -2.39 -2.75 37.04
C CYS A 86 -3.89 -3.10 37.08
N ASN A 87 -4.30 -4.24 36.50
CA ASN A 87 -5.71 -4.66 36.45
C ASN A 87 -6.16 -5.39 37.72
N SER A 88 -5.21 -5.89 38.52
CA SER A 88 -5.45 -6.53 39.82
C SER A 88 -5.35 -5.56 41.01
N ALA A 89 -5.14 -4.26 40.76
CA ALA A 89 -5.34 -3.25 41.81
C ALA A 89 -6.82 -3.32 42.23
N PRO A 90 -7.14 -3.55 43.51
CA PRO A 90 -8.51 -3.45 43.99
C PRO A 90 -9.01 -2.09 43.55
N GLN A 91 -10.08 -2.07 42.75
CA GLN A 91 -10.78 -0.83 42.48
C GLN A 91 -11.09 -0.21 43.84
N CYS A 92 -10.60 1.01 44.08
CA CYS A 92 -11.16 1.86 45.12
C CYS A 92 -12.65 2.00 44.80
N SER A 93 -13.47 1.09 45.33
CA SER A 93 -14.88 1.31 45.51
C SER A 93 -14.96 2.54 46.41
N PHE A 94 -15.32 3.67 45.82
CA PHE A 94 -15.82 4.84 46.54
C PHE A 94 -17.18 4.50 47.16
N ASP A 95 -17.24 3.45 47.98
CA ASP A 95 -18.33 3.27 48.93
C ASP A 95 -17.87 3.88 50.23
N LYS A 96 -18.38 5.10 50.45
CA LYS A 96 -18.45 5.72 51.75
C LYS A 96 -19.30 4.81 52.63
N ASP A 97 -18.64 4.11 53.54
CA ASP A 97 -19.10 3.75 54.89
C ASP A 97 -18.48 2.40 55.27
N ASP A 98 -17.28 2.40 55.84
CA ASP A 98 -17.11 1.77 57.15
C ASP A 98 -15.79 2.19 57.83
N ARG A 99 -15.89 2.46 59.13
CA ARG A 99 -14.75 2.77 59.99
C ARG A 99 -14.19 1.47 60.55
N GLY A 100 -13.03 1.04 60.09
CA GLY A 100 -12.27 -0.04 60.72
C GLY A 100 -10.89 -0.19 60.07
N GLY A 101 -9.84 0.04 60.85
CA GLY A 101 -8.46 0.11 60.37
C GLY A 101 -7.99 -1.13 59.61
N GLY A 102 -7.33 -0.88 58.49
CA GLY A 102 -6.58 -1.86 57.73
C GLY A 102 -5.93 -1.13 56.57
N SER A 103 -4.70 -0.67 56.76
CA SER A 103 -3.83 -0.24 55.67
C SER A 103 -3.63 -1.47 54.77
N GLY A 104 -4.50 -1.61 53.77
CA GLY A 104 -4.43 -2.67 52.77
C GLY A 104 -3.26 -2.37 51.84
N HIS A 105 -2.04 -2.53 52.35
CA HIS A 105 -0.83 -2.44 51.54
C HIS A 105 -0.97 -3.45 50.41
N ASN A 106 -0.67 -3.01 49.20
CA ASN A 106 -0.82 -3.80 47.99
C ASN A 106 0.22 -4.93 47.94
N LYS A 107 0.04 -5.98 48.73
CA LYS A 107 0.93 -7.14 48.80
C LYS A 107 0.56 -8.18 47.75
N LEU A 108 1.55 -8.93 47.28
CA LEU A 108 1.34 -10.06 46.37
C LEU A 108 0.55 -11.17 47.06
N GLN A 109 -0.26 -11.90 46.28
CA GLN A 109 -0.98 -13.07 46.76
C GLN A 109 0.00 -14.15 47.25
N SER A 110 -0.37 -14.88 48.30
CA SER A 110 0.44 -15.94 48.90
C SER A 110 0.97 -16.96 47.88
N ASP A 111 0.17 -17.32 46.88
CA ASP A 111 0.56 -18.28 45.84
C ASP A 111 1.69 -17.74 44.96
N TYR A 112 1.65 -16.45 44.61
CA TYR A 112 2.72 -15.81 43.84
C TYR A 112 4.03 -15.74 44.62
N ILE A 113 3.95 -15.52 45.93
CA ILE A 113 5.13 -15.49 46.81
C ILE A 113 5.78 -16.88 46.86
N ALA A 114 4.97 -17.93 47.06
CA ALA A 114 5.47 -19.31 47.10
C ALA A 114 6.14 -19.70 45.78
N HIS A 115 5.52 -19.43 44.64
CA HIS A 115 6.09 -19.72 43.32
C HIS A 115 7.33 -18.87 43.00
N THR A 116 7.36 -17.62 43.46
CA THR A 116 8.52 -16.73 43.31
C THR A 116 9.73 -17.29 44.05
N LEU A 117 9.56 -17.69 45.32
CA LEU A 117 10.63 -18.28 46.12
C LEU A 117 11.10 -19.61 45.53
N GLU A 118 10.18 -20.49 45.12
CA GLU A 118 10.52 -21.77 44.51
C GLU A 118 11.31 -21.60 43.21
N THR A 119 10.92 -20.64 42.37
CA THR A 119 11.63 -20.32 41.11
C THR A 119 13.04 -19.77 41.35
N LEU A 120 13.25 -19.08 42.47
CA LEU A 120 14.56 -18.59 42.92
C LEU A 120 15.40 -19.68 43.61
N GLY A 121 14.83 -20.88 43.83
CA GLY A 121 15.49 -22.00 44.50
C GLY A 121 15.37 -21.99 46.03
N ILE A 122 14.50 -21.15 46.58
CA ILE A 122 14.20 -21.08 48.01
C ILE A 122 12.91 -21.85 48.27
N HIS A 123 12.97 -22.96 49.02
CA HIS A 123 11.78 -23.70 49.37
C HIS A 123 10.87 -22.88 50.31
N PRO A 124 9.58 -22.64 49.97
CA PRO A 124 8.67 -21.84 50.81
C PRO A 124 8.49 -22.40 52.23
N ASN A 125 8.66 -23.71 52.40
CA ASN A 125 8.55 -24.40 53.69
C ASN A 125 9.88 -24.50 54.46
N SER A 126 10.99 -24.00 53.91
CA SER A 126 12.25 -23.94 54.66
C SER A 126 12.19 -22.84 55.72
N SER A 127 13.05 -22.93 56.74
CA SER A 127 13.18 -21.88 57.77
C SER A 127 13.54 -20.51 57.16
N GLU A 128 14.31 -20.50 56.07
CA GLU A 128 14.64 -19.30 55.30
C GLU A 128 13.44 -18.76 54.52
N GLY A 129 12.68 -19.63 53.83
CA GLY A 129 11.48 -19.25 53.10
C GLY A 129 10.40 -18.68 54.01
N GLN A 130 10.16 -19.33 55.16
CA GLN A 130 9.20 -18.86 56.17
C GLN A 130 9.65 -17.54 56.83
N TYR A 131 10.96 -17.34 57.03
CA TYR A 131 11.50 -16.06 57.47
C TYR A 131 11.24 -14.95 56.45
N ILE A 132 11.47 -15.18 55.16
CA ILE A 132 11.19 -14.20 54.11
C ILE A 132 9.69 -13.89 54.02
N ILE A 133 8.82 -14.91 54.06
CA ILE A 133 7.37 -14.74 53.98
C ILE A 133 6.86 -13.94 55.19
N SER A 134 7.29 -14.30 56.40
CA SER A 134 6.90 -13.59 57.62
C SER A 134 7.43 -12.16 57.66
N ASN A 135 8.67 -11.93 57.23
CA ASN A 135 9.23 -10.58 57.12
C ASN A 135 8.47 -9.73 56.10
N TYR A 136 8.10 -10.29 54.95
CA TYR A 136 7.29 -9.60 53.94
C TYR A 136 5.87 -9.31 54.43
N MET A 137 5.22 -10.25 55.12
CA MET A 137 3.86 -10.07 55.63
C MET A 137 3.79 -9.07 56.80
N ASN A 138 4.84 -9.02 57.62
CA ASN A 138 4.89 -8.17 58.82
C ASN A 138 5.54 -6.79 58.60
N SER A 139 6.28 -6.59 57.51
CA SER A 139 6.90 -5.30 57.17
C SER A 139 6.20 -4.63 55.99
N GLU A 140 6.45 -3.32 55.82
CA GLU A 140 6.07 -2.56 54.62
C GLU A 140 7.10 -2.72 53.48
N THR A 141 8.09 -3.59 53.66
CA THR A 141 9.16 -3.74 52.68
C THR A 141 8.70 -4.60 51.50
N PRO A 142 9.10 -4.25 50.26
CA PRO A 142 8.81 -5.06 49.09
C PRO A 142 9.49 -6.43 49.18
N LEU A 143 8.94 -7.43 48.50
CA LEU A 143 9.39 -8.82 48.58
C LEU A 143 10.88 -8.95 48.20
N LEU A 144 11.32 -8.17 47.21
CA LEU A 144 12.71 -8.10 46.79
C LEU A 144 13.66 -7.74 47.94
N LEU A 145 13.29 -6.75 48.75
CA LEU A 145 14.12 -6.29 49.87
C LEU A 145 14.15 -7.32 51.01
N SER A 146 13.01 -7.99 51.25
CA SER A 146 12.94 -9.11 52.19
C SER A 146 13.88 -10.26 51.80
N ILE A 147 13.91 -10.64 50.52
CA ILE A 147 14.84 -11.67 50.00
C ILE A 147 16.30 -11.23 50.17
N LEU A 148 16.63 -9.99 49.79
CA LEU A 148 17.99 -9.46 49.92
C LEU A 148 18.47 -9.41 51.37
N SER A 149 17.57 -9.06 52.31
CA SER A 149 17.89 -9.04 53.74
C SER A 149 18.22 -10.44 54.29
N SER A 150 17.52 -11.48 53.80
CA SER A 150 17.79 -12.88 54.14
C SER A 150 19.17 -13.31 53.64
N ILE A 151 19.50 -13.00 52.38
CA ILE A 151 20.81 -13.32 51.80
C ILE A 151 21.94 -12.60 52.54
N ALA A 152 21.77 -11.32 52.86
CA ALA A 152 22.76 -10.55 53.60
C ALA A 152 23.00 -11.13 55.01
N SER A 153 21.94 -11.60 55.69
CA SER A 153 22.06 -12.25 56.99
C SER A 153 22.78 -13.61 56.90
N LEU A 154 22.59 -14.38 55.83
CA LEU A 154 23.25 -15.65 55.60
C LEU A 154 24.76 -15.49 55.40
N VAL A 155 25.17 -14.48 54.61
CA VAL A 155 26.58 -14.16 54.33
C VAL A 155 27.31 -13.66 55.58
N ALA A 156 26.63 -12.90 56.44
CA ALA A 156 27.21 -12.44 57.71
C ALA A 156 27.49 -13.60 58.68
N ASN A 157 26.65 -14.64 58.68
CA ASN A 157 26.78 -15.80 59.56
C ASN A 157 27.85 -16.82 59.11
N THR A 158 28.22 -16.85 57.82
CA THR A 158 29.23 -17.80 57.31
C THR A 158 30.67 -17.35 57.62
N GLN A 159 30.90 -16.06 57.88
CA GLN A 159 32.24 -15.53 58.17
C GLN A 159 32.70 -15.79 59.62
N SER A 160 31.80 -16.21 60.52
CA SER A 160 32.12 -16.43 61.94
C SER A 160 32.50 -17.87 62.31
N SER A 161 32.33 -18.84 61.39
CA SER A 161 32.40 -20.28 61.73
C SER A 161 33.63 -21.05 61.22
N THR A 162 34.54 -20.42 60.45
CA THR A 162 35.65 -21.12 59.77
C THR A 162 37.01 -21.07 60.49
N ALA A 163 37.03 -21.01 61.83
CA ALA A 163 38.28 -20.90 62.60
C ALA A 163 38.38 -21.90 63.78
N ARG A 164 38.66 -23.17 63.47
CA ARG A 164 39.20 -24.26 64.33
C ARG A 164 38.91 -25.56 63.57
N THR A 165 39.82 -26.47 63.23
CA THR A 165 40.83 -27.17 64.04
C THR A 165 41.54 -28.14 63.11
N MET A 166 42.87 -28.24 63.08
CA MET A 166 43.62 -29.43 62.63
C MET A 166 45.01 -29.39 63.27
N TYR A 167 45.26 -30.29 64.24
CA TYR A 167 46.59 -30.62 64.75
C TYR A 167 47.11 -31.89 64.08
N ASP A 168 48.41 -31.86 63.92
CA ASP A 168 49.39 -32.77 63.35
C ASP A 168 49.41 -34.19 63.95
N ARG A 169 49.69 -35.21 63.11
CA ARG A 169 50.32 -36.48 63.55
C ARG A 169 50.89 -37.29 62.38
N GLU A 170 52.17 -37.04 62.10
CA GLU A 170 53.08 -37.97 61.43
C GLU A 170 53.21 -39.27 62.24
N THR A 171 52.88 -40.43 61.65
CA THR A 171 53.53 -41.75 61.88
C THR A 171 52.80 -42.83 61.08
N GLN A 172 53.29 -43.14 59.87
CA GLN A 172 53.10 -44.44 59.19
C GLN A 172 53.88 -44.43 57.86
N ALA A 173 55.18 -44.74 57.89
CA ALA A 173 56.05 -44.75 56.70
C ALA A 173 56.13 -46.13 56.00
N ASN A 174 55.55 -47.19 56.56
CA ASN A 174 55.66 -48.56 56.00
C ASN A 174 54.33 -49.21 55.58
N LEU A 175 53.17 -48.62 55.89
CA LEU A 175 51.88 -48.90 55.23
C LEU A 175 51.62 -47.97 54.03
N THR A 176 52.37 -46.88 53.96
CA THR A 176 52.28 -45.86 52.91
C THR A 176 52.82 -46.35 51.58
N LEU A 177 53.80 -47.26 51.51
CA LEU A 177 54.34 -47.70 50.21
C LEU A 177 53.34 -48.55 49.39
N GLU A 178 52.60 -49.47 50.03
CA GLU A 178 51.52 -50.21 49.37
C GLU A 178 50.29 -49.33 49.12
N ALA A 179 49.92 -48.46 50.07
CA ALA A 179 48.84 -47.49 49.87
C ALA A 179 49.18 -46.48 48.75
N ASN A 180 50.43 -46.04 48.62
CA ASN A 180 50.91 -45.15 47.56
C ASN A 180 50.97 -45.84 46.20
N LEU A 181 51.24 -47.15 46.13
CA LEU A 181 51.18 -47.90 44.87
C LEU A 181 49.73 -48.12 44.41
N LEU A 182 48.84 -48.38 45.37
CA LEU A 182 47.40 -48.54 45.13
C LEU A 182 46.73 -47.18 44.82
N ASP A 183 47.25 -46.09 45.38
CA ASP A 183 46.81 -44.73 45.07
C ASP A 183 47.41 -44.21 43.75
N THR A 184 48.65 -44.56 43.40
CA THR A 184 49.20 -44.20 42.07
C THR A 184 48.45 -44.92 40.95
N THR A 185 48.08 -46.19 41.12
CA THR A 185 47.24 -46.91 40.15
C THR A 185 45.81 -46.35 40.06
N LYS A 186 45.20 -45.93 41.18
CA LYS A 186 43.92 -45.19 41.18
C LYS A 186 44.04 -43.83 40.51
N ILE A 187 45.12 -43.09 40.76
CA ILE A 187 45.40 -41.78 40.13
C ILE A 187 45.58 -41.96 38.62
N GLU A 188 46.29 -42.98 38.17
CA GLU A 188 46.41 -43.30 36.74
C GLU A 188 45.06 -43.67 36.10
N ALA A 189 44.22 -44.45 36.80
CA ALA A 189 42.87 -44.76 36.34
C ALA A 189 41.99 -43.51 36.28
N MET A 190 42.05 -42.63 37.27
CA MET A 190 41.36 -41.33 37.25
C MET A 190 41.86 -40.44 36.12
N ARG A 191 43.18 -40.38 35.89
CA ARG A 191 43.80 -39.61 34.80
C ARG A 191 43.35 -40.11 33.43
N LYS A 192 43.25 -41.43 33.24
CA LYS A 192 42.70 -42.05 32.02
C LYS A 192 41.23 -41.69 31.83
N LYS A 193 40.41 -41.74 32.88
CA LYS A 193 38.99 -41.31 32.82
C LYS A 193 38.84 -39.83 32.47
N ILE A 194 39.64 -38.95 33.09
CA ILE A 194 39.67 -37.51 32.79
C ILE A 194 40.09 -37.27 31.35
N MET A 195 41.09 -37.99 30.85
CA MET A 195 41.55 -37.88 29.47
C MET A 195 40.47 -38.31 28.46
N GLN A 196 39.78 -39.43 28.74
CA GLN A 196 38.65 -39.88 27.92
C GLN A 196 37.50 -38.87 27.93
N GLN A 197 37.16 -38.31 29.10
CA GLN A 197 36.12 -37.30 29.22
C GLN A 197 36.48 -36.00 28.48
N LYS A 198 37.74 -35.57 28.58
CA LYS A 198 38.25 -34.42 27.81
C LYS A 198 38.09 -34.66 26.31
N GLN A 199 38.49 -35.85 25.82
CA GLN A 199 38.38 -36.17 24.41
C GLN A 199 36.92 -36.17 23.92
N LEU A 200 36.00 -36.73 24.71
CA LEU A 200 34.56 -36.69 24.38
C LEU A 200 34.03 -35.26 24.29
N TYR A 201 34.43 -34.38 25.21
CA TYR A 201 34.03 -32.97 25.15
C TYR A 201 34.68 -32.22 23.98
N ASP A 202 35.95 -32.49 23.68
CA ASP A 202 36.65 -31.89 22.54
C ASP A 202 35.97 -32.31 21.21
N ASP A 203 35.57 -33.58 21.09
CA ASP A 203 34.82 -34.08 19.93
C ASP A 203 33.42 -33.46 19.85
N GLU A 204 32.68 -33.38 20.96
CA GLU A 204 31.37 -32.72 21.01
C GLU A 204 31.48 -31.24 20.62
N LEU A 205 32.48 -30.53 21.14
CA LEU A 205 32.75 -29.13 20.82
C LEU A 205 33.01 -28.97 19.31
N LYS A 206 33.86 -29.82 18.74
CA LYS A 206 34.20 -29.78 17.31
C LYS A 206 32.98 -30.06 16.43
N THR A 207 32.09 -30.95 16.84
CA THR A 207 30.83 -31.19 16.10
C THR A 207 29.84 -30.03 16.20
N LYS A 208 29.76 -29.34 17.34
CA LYS A 208 28.94 -28.13 17.49
C LYS A 208 29.52 -26.97 16.67
N GLU A 209 30.83 -26.80 16.69
CA GLU A 209 31.53 -25.77 15.91
C GLU A 209 31.33 -25.98 14.40
N SER A 210 31.43 -27.22 13.90
CA SER A 210 31.21 -27.51 12.48
C SER A 210 29.75 -27.25 12.06
N LYS A 211 28.76 -27.61 12.88
CA LYS A 211 27.35 -27.29 12.66
C LYS A 211 27.10 -25.77 12.63
N LEU A 212 27.69 -25.02 13.56
CA LEU A 212 27.58 -23.56 13.60
C LEU A 212 28.21 -22.92 12.36
N LYS A 213 29.40 -23.39 11.93
CA LYS A 213 30.02 -22.92 10.69
C LYS A 213 29.14 -23.18 9.47
N GLN A 214 28.51 -24.35 9.39
CA GLN A 214 27.58 -24.69 8.31
C GLN A 214 26.33 -23.81 8.35
N GLN A 215 25.77 -23.52 9.52
CA GLN A 215 24.64 -22.59 9.64
C GLN A 215 25.03 -21.17 9.23
N ALA A 216 26.22 -20.70 9.64
CA ALA A 216 26.73 -19.38 9.27
C ALA A 216 26.90 -19.22 7.76
N THR A 217 27.36 -20.27 7.04
CA THR A 217 27.47 -20.22 5.58
C THR A 217 26.10 -20.17 4.89
N VAL A 218 25.12 -20.92 5.39
CA VAL A 218 23.73 -20.87 4.89
C VAL A 218 23.13 -19.47 5.10
N ILE A 219 23.27 -18.91 6.30
CA ILE A 219 22.78 -17.56 6.61
C ILE A 219 23.45 -16.53 5.70
N LYS A 220 24.78 -16.62 5.51
CA LYS A 220 25.51 -15.71 4.61
C LYS A 220 25.00 -15.78 3.18
N HIS A 221 24.72 -16.97 2.66
CA HIS A 221 24.15 -17.15 1.32
C HIS A 221 22.73 -16.57 1.22
N GLN A 222 21.88 -16.83 2.22
CA GLN A 222 20.52 -16.27 2.28
C GLN A 222 20.53 -14.74 2.32
N LEU A 223 21.46 -14.15 3.09
CA LEU A 223 21.62 -12.71 3.21
C LEU A 223 22.10 -12.10 1.89
N GLY A 224 23.03 -12.75 1.19
CA GLY A 224 23.45 -12.34 -0.16
C GLY A 224 22.30 -12.38 -1.17
N SER A 225 21.48 -13.45 -1.16
CA SER A 225 20.29 -13.54 -2.02
C SER A 225 19.25 -12.47 -1.70
N LEU A 226 19.04 -12.18 -0.41
CA LEU A 226 18.12 -11.13 0.01
C LEU A 226 18.63 -9.74 -0.44
N ASN A 227 19.93 -9.47 -0.30
CA ASN A 227 20.53 -8.22 -0.72
C ASN A 227 20.36 -8.00 -2.24
N ALA A 228 20.61 -9.03 -3.05
CA ALA A 228 20.39 -8.96 -4.51
C ALA A 228 18.94 -8.63 -4.86
N LYS A 229 17.97 -9.25 -4.18
CA LYS A 229 16.54 -8.94 -4.38
C LYS A 229 16.17 -7.52 -3.95
N VAL A 230 16.80 -7.00 -2.90
CA VAL A 230 16.59 -5.61 -2.45
C VAL A 230 17.13 -4.63 -3.49
N GLU A 231 18.31 -4.89 -4.05
CA GLU A 231 18.87 -4.06 -5.13
C GLU A 231 17.99 -4.10 -6.39
N GLU A 232 17.50 -5.28 -6.79
CA GLU A 232 16.54 -5.41 -7.90
C GLU A 232 15.26 -4.60 -7.65
N ALA A 233 14.69 -4.70 -6.45
CA ALA A 233 13.49 -3.97 -6.08
C ALA A 233 13.74 -2.45 -6.07
N GLN A 234 14.92 -2.00 -5.62
CA GLN A 234 15.30 -0.59 -5.63
C GLN A 234 15.45 -0.06 -7.05
N ASN A 235 16.07 -0.83 -7.96
CA ASN A 235 16.20 -0.47 -9.37
C ASN A 235 14.82 -0.38 -10.05
N LEU A 236 13.92 -1.33 -9.79
CA LEU A 236 12.55 -1.30 -10.29
C LEU A 236 11.77 -0.08 -9.78
N MET A 237 11.93 0.25 -8.50
CA MET A 237 11.29 1.42 -7.89
C MET A 237 11.79 2.73 -8.54
N GLN A 238 13.09 2.85 -8.82
CA GLN A 238 13.63 4.01 -9.54
C GLN A 238 13.12 4.10 -10.99
N SER A 239 12.96 2.95 -11.66
CA SER A 239 12.38 2.91 -13.00
C SER A 239 10.91 3.34 -13.00
N LEU A 240 10.13 2.89 -12.01
CA LEU A 240 8.73 3.27 -11.85
C LEU A 240 8.56 4.75 -11.56
N THR A 241 9.37 5.34 -10.68
CA THR A 241 9.27 6.78 -10.38
C THR A 241 9.61 7.64 -11.59
N LEU A 242 10.57 7.20 -12.42
CA LEU A 242 10.88 7.88 -13.67
C LEU A 242 9.71 7.79 -14.67
N LYS A 243 9.11 6.60 -14.83
CA LYS A 243 7.94 6.40 -15.69
C LYS A 243 6.71 7.19 -15.23
N GLU A 244 6.49 7.29 -13.92
CA GLU A 244 5.42 8.10 -13.34
C GLU A 244 5.62 9.59 -13.66
N LYS A 245 6.87 10.07 -13.56
CA LYS A 245 7.21 11.46 -13.92
C LYS A 245 6.94 11.73 -15.40
N GLU A 246 7.39 10.86 -16.31
CA GLU A 246 7.13 10.97 -17.76
C GLU A 246 5.62 11.00 -18.06
N LEU A 247 4.84 10.14 -17.40
CA LEU A 247 3.39 10.09 -17.58
C LEU A 247 2.73 11.39 -17.11
N ASN A 248 3.16 11.93 -15.97
CA ASN A 248 2.62 13.17 -15.44
C ASN A 248 2.96 14.37 -16.35
N GLU A 249 4.17 14.42 -16.89
CA GLU A 249 4.56 15.43 -17.89
C GLU A 249 3.73 15.32 -19.17
N LYS A 250 3.54 14.11 -19.71
CA LYS A 250 2.68 13.88 -20.89
C LYS A 250 1.22 14.28 -20.62
N LYS A 251 0.70 13.98 -19.43
CA LYS A 251 -0.65 14.38 -19.00
C LYS A 251 -0.80 15.89 -18.93
N ASN A 252 0.17 16.59 -18.35
CA ASN A 252 0.16 18.05 -18.24
C ASN A 252 0.26 18.72 -19.61
N SER A 253 1.16 18.24 -20.47
CA SER A 253 1.29 18.73 -21.85
C SER A 253 -0.01 18.53 -22.66
N ASN A 254 -0.64 17.35 -22.52
CA ASN A 254 -1.90 17.07 -23.20
C ASN A 254 -3.03 17.96 -22.68
N ALA A 255 -3.13 18.17 -21.36
CA ALA A 255 -4.12 19.07 -20.78
C ALA A 255 -3.96 20.52 -21.31
N GLN A 256 -2.73 20.99 -21.45
CA GLN A 256 -2.43 22.30 -22.03
C GLN A 256 -2.83 22.38 -23.51
N CYS A 257 -2.57 21.33 -24.29
CA CYS A 257 -2.98 21.24 -25.70
C CYS A 257 -4.51 21.26 -25.86
N ILE A 258 -5.23 20.52 -25.01
CA ILE A 258 -6.69 20.50 -25.00
C ILE A 258 -7.23 21.90 -24.70
N LEU A 259 -6.71 22.57 -23.67
CA LEU A 259 -7.14 23.92 -23.30
C LEU A 259 -6.91 24.93 -24.42
N GLN A 260 -5.78 24.82 -25.13
CA GLN A 260 -5.50 25.68 -26.28
C GLN A 260 -6.50 25.44 -27.43
N LYS A 261 -6.82 24.18 -27.74
CA LYS A 261 -7.81 23.83 -28.76
C LYS A 261 -9.21 24.27 -28.36
N GLU A 262 -9.57 24.15 -27.09
CA GLU A 262 -10.87 24.60 -26.57
C GLU A 262 -11.02 26.12 -26.71
N MET A 263 -9.95 26.87 -26.43
CA MET A 263 -9.92 28.32 -26.66
C MET A 263 -10.09 28.67 -28.15
N GLU A 264 -9.40 27.97 -29.07
CA GLU A 264 -9.55 28.17 -30.51
C GLU A 264 -10.97 27.85 -31.00
N LEU A 265 -11.55 26.74 -30.55
CA LEU A 265 -12.92 26.35 -30.88
C LEU A 265 -13.94 27.36 -30.37
N SER A 266 -13.75 27.88 -29.15
CA SER A 266 -14.59 28.94 -28.59
C SER A 266 -14.53 30.21 -29.45
N MET A 267 -13.34 30.63 -29.90
CA MET A 267 -13.21 31.76 -30.83
C MET A 267 -13.96 31.50 -32.14
N LYS A 268 -13.77 30.33 -32.76
CA LYS A 268 -14.46 29.96 -34.01
C LYS A 268 -15.98 29.93 -33.83
N GLN A 269 -16.47 29.41 -32.70
CA GLN A 269 -17.89 29.40 -32.37
C GLN A 269 -18.45 30.82 -32.26
N ASN A 270 -17.71 31.74 -31.64
CA ASN A 270 -18.11 33.15 -31.55
C ASN A 270 -18.19 33.80 -32.94
N PHE A 271 -17.22 33.56 -33.82
CA PHE A 271 -17.26 34.05 -35.20
C PHE A 271 -18.44 33.50 -35.98
N LEU A 272 -18.69 32.18 -35.91
CA LEU A 272 -19.84 31.55 -36.56
C LEU A 272 -21.17 32.11 -36.04
N THR A 273 -21.26 32.36 -34.73
CA THR A 273 -22.45 32.96 -34.12
C THR A 273 -22.68 34.40 -34.61
N GLN A 274 -21.61 35.21 -34.73
CA GLN A 274 -21.71 36.54 -35.31
C GLN A 274 -22.16 36.51 -36.77
N GLU A 275 -21.63 35.57 -37.56
CA GLU A 275 -21.99 35.44 -38.98
C GLU A 275 -23.42 34.92 -39.17
N ALA A 276 -23.87 33.98 -38.34
CA ALA A 276 -25.26 33.54 -38.29
C ALA A 276 -26.20 34.73 -37.97
N ASN A 277 -25.84 35.58 -37.02
CA ASN A 277 -26.59 36.79 -36.69
C ASN A 277 -26.58 37.82 -37.84
N ARG A 278 -25.48 37.93 -38.60
CA ARG A 278 -25.41 38.77 -39.81
C ARG A 278 -26.37 38.27 -40.88
N LEU A 279 -26.31 36.97 -41.20
CA LEU A 279 -27.16 36.34 -42.21
C LEU A 279 -28.65 36.39 -41.83
N GLN A 280 -28.98 36.24 -40.54
CA GLN A 280 -30.36 36.37 -40.07
C GLN A 280 -30.90 37.78 -40.31
N ARG A 281 -30.11 38.83 -40.00
CA ARG A 281 -30.48 40.22 -40.28
C ARG A 281 -30.66 40.47 -41.78
N GLU A 282 -29.83 39.86 -42.61
CA GLU A 282 -29.93 39.96 -44.07
C GLU A 282 -31.23 39.30 -44.56
N ARG A 283 -31.55 38.08 -44.09
CA ARG A 283 -32.83 37.41 -44.38
C ARG A 283 -34.04 38.22 -43.94
N ASP A 284 -34.01 38.80 -42.74
CA ASP A 284 -35.10 39.64 -42.25
C ASP A 284 -35.29 40.89 -43.12
N SER A 285 -34.19 41.44 -43.65
CA SER A 285 -34.22 42.57 -44.59
C SER A 285 -34.82 42.17 -45.94
N TYR A 286 -34.43 41.03 -46.50
CA TYR A 286 -35.04 40.49 -47.72
C TYR A 286 -36.54 40.22 -47.54
N LYS A 287 -36.95 39.67 -46.39
CA LYS A 287 -38.36 39.44 -46.07
C LYS A 287 -39.16 40.75 -46.00
N LYS A 288 -38.56 41.82 -45.46
CA LYS A 288 -39.17 43.17 -45.49
C LYS A 288 -39.31 43.70 -46.92
N PHE A 289 -38.27 43.54 -47.74
CA PHE A 289 -38.30 43.94 -49.15
C PHE A 289 -39.36 43.17 -49.95
N GLU A 290 -39.42 41.85 -49.81
CA GLU A 290 -40.43 40.99 -50.45
C GLU A 290 -41.85 41.42 -50.06
N ASN A 291 -42.08 41.72 -48.78
CA ASN A 291 -43.36 42.24 -48.31
C ASN A 291 -43.69 43.62 -48.94
N GLY A 292 -42.70 44.48 -49.13
CA GLY A 292 -42.84 45.75 -49.85
C GLY A 292 -43.21 45.53 -51.32
N LEU A 293 -42.57 44.58 -51.98
CA LEU A 293 -42.83 44.25 -53.39
C LEU A 293 -44.25 43.67 -53.57
N LYS A 294 -44.69 42.81 -52.65
CA LYS A 294 -46.08 42.32 -52.60
C LYS A 294 -47.09 43.43 -52.31
N LYS A 295 -46.73 44.50 -51.61
CA LYS A 295 -47.59 45.69 -51.44
C LYS A 295 -47.67 46.49 -52.73
N LEU A 296 -46.53 46.79 -53.34
CA LEU A 296 -46.47 47.53 -54.61
C LEU A 296 -47.22 46.81 -55.73
N GLN A 297 -47.07 45.49 -55.83
CA GLN A 297 -47.80 44.68 -56.80
C GLN A 297 -49.32 44.76 -56.59
N ARG A 298 -49.78 44.77 -55.32
CA ARG A 298 -51.20 44.97 -55.01
C ARG A 298 -51.67 46.38 -55.39
N GLU A 299 -50.86 47.41 -55.17
CA GLU A 299 -51.17 48.79 -55.59
C GLU A 299 -51.21 48.93 -57.12
N LEU A 300 -50.28 48.32 -57.86
CA LEU A 300 -50.30 48.30 -59.31
C LEU A 300 -51.57 47.63 -59.85
N VAL A 301 -51.95 46.48 -59.30
CA VAL A 301 -53.21 45.80 -59.67
C VAL A 301 -54.42 46.67 -59.35
N LYS A 302 -54.40 47.41 -58.22
CA LYS A 302 -55.45 48.36 -57.85
C LYS A 302 -55.54 49.52 -58.84
N MET A 303 -54.42 50.17 -59.15
CA MET A 303 -54.38 51.26 -60.14
C MET A 303 -54.77 50.80 -61.54
N GLN A 304 -54.39 49.58 -61.95
CA GLN A 304 -54.80 49.01 -63.24
C GLN A 304 -56.31 48.80 -63.30
N LYS A 305 -56.94 48.34 -62.21
CA LYS A 305 -58.40 48.22 -62.12
C LYS A 305 -59.09 49.59 -62.14
N GLU A 306 -58.54 50.57 -61.44
CA GLU A 306 -59.06 51.95 -61.42
C GLU A 306 -58.94 52.62 -62.81
N MET A 307 -57.82 52.43 -63.51
CA MET A 307 -57.61 52.88 -64.90
C MET A 307 -58.54 52.18 -65.89
N SER A 308 -58.82 50.88 -65.69
CA SER A 308 -59.75 50.11 -66.54
C SER A 308 -61.22 50.49 -66.32
N GLN A 309 -61.53 51.20 -65.23
CA GLN A 309 -62.87 51.73 -64.94
C GLN A 309 -63.04 53.20 -65.38
N GLY A 310 -61.96 53.88 -65.76
CA GLY A 310 -61.98 55.31 -66.11
C GLY A 310 -62.04 55.66 -67.60
N THR A 311 -61.82 54.72 -68.53
CA THR A 311 -61.72 55.09 -69.95
C THR A 311 -62.31 54.02 -70.88
N SER A 312 -63.63 54.03 -71.05
CA SER A 312 -64.23 53.63 -72.32
C SER A 312 -64.13 54.83 -73.27
N ASN A 313 -63.11 54.81 -74.13
CA ASN A 313 -63.13 55.26 -75.53
C ASN A 313 -61.80 55.88 -75.98
N GLN A 314 -61.31 55.32 -77.09
CA GLN A 314 -60.34 55.87 -78.04
C GLN A 314 -58.90 56.08 -77.56
N CYS A 315 -57.95 55.39 -78.18
CA CYS A 315 -57.12 55.95 -79.25
C CYS A 315 -55.81 55.15 -79.40
N ALA A 316 -55.52 54.83 -80.66
CA ALA A 316 -54.21 54.65 -81.30
C ALA A 316 -53.01 54.09 -80.52
N GLN A 317 -52.47 53.02 -81.12
CA GLN A 317 -51.04 52.78 -81.39
C GLN A 317 -50.03 53.70 -80.67
N SER A 318 -49.16 53.10 -79.86
CA SER A 318 -47.78 53.59 -79.78
C SER A 318 -46.80 52.44 -79.51
N ASN A 319 -45.66 52.58 -80.17
CA ASN A 319 -44.56 51.63 -80.24
C ASN A 319 -43.88 51.44 -78.88
N PHE A 320 -43.62 50.20 -78.48
CA PHE A 320 -42.55 49.89 -77.54
C PHE A 320 -41.30 49.48 -78.33
N ARG A 321 -40.43 50.46 -78.59
CA ARG A 321 -38.99 50.21 -78.80
C ARG A 321 -38.31 50.09 -77.44
N ASP A 322 -37.43 49.10 -77.36
CA ASP A 322 -36.32 48.88 -76.43
C ASP A 322 -36.61 48.79 -74.93
N ILE A 323 -36.16 47.68 -74.32
CA ILE A 323 -34.85 47.63 -73.65
C ILE A 323 -34.44 46.14 -73.60
N HIS A 324 -33.40 45.80 -74.37
CA HIS A 324 -32.65 44.56 -74.20
C HIS A 324 -31.91 44.64 -72.86
N VAL A 325 -32.55 44.15 -71.80
CA VAL A 325 -31.98 44.07 -70.45
C VAL A 325 -30.88 43.01 -70.45
N GLN A 326 -29.64 43.47 -70.63
CA GLN A 326 -28.40 43.11 -69.92
C GLN A 326 -28.31 41.76 -69.18
N THR A 327 -28.86 40.67 -69.74
CA THR A 327 -28.80 39.31 -69.16
C THR A 327 -27.47 38.63 -69.45
N ASP A 328 -26.66 39.18 -70.35
CA ASP A 328 -25.43 38.57 -70.83
C ASP A 328 -24.28 38.58 -69.80
N ARG A 329 -24.29 39.51 -68.83
CA ARG A 329 -23.21 39.63 -67.83
C ARG A 329 -23.38 38.65 -66.67
N GLU A 330 -24.62 38.43 -66.23
CA GLU A 330 -24.97 37.43 -65.21
C GLU A 330 -24.92 36.01 -65.77
N SER A 331 -25.35 35.82 -67.02
CA SER A 331 -25.27 34.51 -67.69
C SER A 331 -23.81 34.06 -67.88
N ARG A 332 -22.87 34.97 -68.22
CA ARG A 332 -21.42 34.65 -68.22
C ARG A 332 -20.86 34.29 -66.86
N THR A 333 -21.22 35.03 -65.80
CA THR A 333 -20.70 34.74 -64.45
C THR A 333 -21.24 33.43 -63.89
N ILE A 334 -22.49 33.06 -64.20
CA ILE A 334 -23.07 31.76 -63.85
C ILE A 334 -22.38 30.64 -64.65
N MET A 335 -22.12 30.85 -65.94
CA MET A 335 -21.43 29.89 -66.80
C MET A 335 -19.97 29.64 -66.32
N ASP A 336 -19.27 30.69 -65.89
CA ASP A 336 -17.92 30.59 -65.35
C ASP A 336 -17.88 29.91 -63.97
N LYS A 337 -18.85 30.19 -63.08
CA LYS A 337 -19.01 29.44 -61.82
C LYS A 337 -19.31 27.96 -62.07
N CYS A 338 -20.15 27.64 -63.05
CA CYS A 338 -20.42 26.25 -63.42
C CYS A 338 -19.15 25.54 -63.93
N ARG A 339 -18.32 26.22 -64.73
CA ARG A 339 -17.03 25.68 -65.20
C ARG A 339 -16.04 25.44 -64.05
N ILE A 340 -15.99 26.35 -63.07
CA ILE A 340 -15.14 26.19 -61.88
C ILE A 340 -15.60 24.99 -61.05
N LEU A 341 -16.90 24.90 -60.75
CA LEU A 341 -17.48 23.78 -60.02
C LEU A 341 -17.28 22.45 -60.75
N GLN A 342 -17.33 22.44 -62.08
CA GLN A 342 -17.09 21.24 -62.87
C GLN A 342 -15.62 20.79 -62.81
N ARG A 343 -14.66 21.72 -62.74
CA ARG A 343 -13.24 21.39 -62.49
C ARG A 343 -13.02 20.89 -61.07
N GLU A 344 -13.64 21.50 -60.07
CA GLU A 344 -13.55 21.03 -58.68
C GLU A 344 -14.16 19.65 -58.51
N LYS A 345 -15.32 19.39 -59.14
CA LYS A 345 -15.93 18.07 -59.19
C LYS A 345 -14.98 17.04 -59.79
N LEU A 346 -14.33 17.36 -60.93
CA LEU A 346 -13.36 16.45 -61.56
C LEU A 346 -12.17 16.15 -60.63
N LYS A 347 -11.64 17.18 -59.95
CA LYS A 347 -10.56 17.02 -58.97
C LYS A 347 -10.99 16.15 -57.78
N LEU A 348 -12.20 16.35 -57.26
CA LEU A 348 -12.75 15.52 -56.19
C LEU A 348 -12.95 14.07 -56.65
N THR A 349 -13.48 13.85 -57.85
CA THR A 349 -13.64 12.50 -58.40
C THR A 349 -12.29 11.79 -58.53
N ASN A 350 -11.27 12.46 -59.07
CA ASN A 350 -9.92 11.91 -59.16
C ASN A 350 -9.34 11.59 -57.78
N LEU A 351 -9.54 12.47 -56.78
CA LEU A 351 -9.07 12.24 -55.42
C LEU A 351 -9.77 11.03 -54.78
N VAL A 352 -11.08 10.89 -54.96
CA VAL A 352 -11.86 9.74 -54.48
C VAL A 352 -11.38 8.45 -55.15
N GLU A 353 -11.09 8.48 -56.45
CA GLU A 353 -10.59 7.32 -57.18
C GLU A 353 -9.19 6.90 -56.71
N VAL A 354 -8.30 7.87 -56.47
CA VAL A 354 -6.96 7.62 -55.87
C VAL A 354 -7.09 7.05 -54.47
N GLN A 355 -7.96 7.61 -53.62
CA GLN A 355 -8.20 7.08 -52.27
C GLN A 355 -8.77 5.66 -52.32
N ARG A 356 -9.68 5.38 -53.25
CA ARG A 356 -10.25 4.04 -53.45
C ARG A 356 -9.18 3.02 -53.85
N SER A 357 -8.32 3.37 -54.81
CA SER A 357 -7.18 2.53 -55.23
C SER A 357 -6.20 2.28 -54.07
N MET A 358 -5.92 3.31 -53.26
CA MET A 358 -5.05 3.16 -52.09
C MET A 358 -5.66 2.24 -51.03
N ILE A 359 -6.96 2.39 -50.74
CA ILE A 359 -7.67 1.50 -49.81
C ILE A 359 -7.63 0.05 -50.32
N GLU A 360 -7.83 -0.16 -51.62
CA GLU A 360 -7.77 -1.49 -52.23
C GLU A 360 -6.37 -2.13 -52.09
N GLN A 361 -5.30 -1.36 -52.34
CA GLN A 361 -3.93 -1.84 -52.14
C GLN A 361 -3.62 -2.17 -50.67
N ILE A 362 -4.03 -1.31 -49.74
CA ILE A 362 -3.86 -1.56 -48.30
C ILE A 362 -4.63 -2.82 -47.88
N THR A 363 -5.85 -2.99 -48.40
CA THR A 363 -6.70 -4.14 -48.10
C THR A 363 -6.07 -5.43 -48.62
N GLN A 364 -5.57 -5.45 -49.86
CA GLN A 364 -4.86 -6.61 -50.42
C GLN A 364 -3.61 -6.95 -49.59
N ARG A 365 -2.80 -5.94 -49.24
CA ARG A 365 -1.61 -6.14 -48.42
C ARG A 365 -1.94 -6.67 -47.02
N SER A 366 -3.03 -6.20 -46.42
CA SER A 366 -3.52 -6.70 -45.13
C SER A 366 -3.90 -8.18 -45.23
N VAL A 367 -4.64 -8.58 -46.27
CA VAL A 367 -5.04 -9.98 -46.47
C VAL A 367 -3.82 -10.88 -46.67
N GLN A 368 -2.83 -10.43 -47.45
CA GLN A 368 -1.57 -11.18 -47.64
C GLN A 368 -0.81 -11.38 -46.33
N LEU A 369 -0.68 -10.32 -45.52
CA LEU A 369 -0.03 -10.41 -44.20
C LEU A 369 -0.81 -11.30 -43.23
N SER A 370 -2.14 -11.25 -43.27
CA SER A 370 -2.99 -12.15 -42.49
C SER A 370 -2.78 -13.62 -42.87
N HIS A 371 -2.68 -13.93 -44.17
CA HIS A 371 -2.36 -15.27 -44.64
C HIS A 371 -0.97 -15.72 -44.17
N GLN A 372 0.04 -14.85 -44.26
CA GLN A 372 1.40 -15.17 -43.79
C GLN A 372 1.46 -15.40 -42.27
N LEU A 373 0.72 -14.62 -41.48
CA LEU A 373 0.65 -14.82 -40.03
C LEU A 373 -0.06 -16.14 -39.66
N GLU A 374 -1.09 -16.51 -40.41
CA GLU A 374 -1.79 -17.77 -40.20
C GLU A 374 -0.90 -18.97 -40.57
N GLU A 375 -0.13 -18.88 -41.66
CA GLU A 375 0.88 -19.89 -42.01
C GLU A 375 1.97 -20.03 -40.92
N ILE A 376 2.44 -18.91 -40.35
CA ILE A 376 3.43 -18.94 -39.26
C ILE A 376 2.86 -19.58 -37.99
N ARG A 377 1.57 -19.35 -37.68
CA ARG A 377 0.91 -19.99 -36.53
C ARG A 377 0.76 -21.50 -36.70
N LEU A 378 0.49 -21.96 -37.92
CA LEU A 378 0.38 -23.40 -38.22
C LEU A 378 1.74 -24.13 -38.15
N LEU A 379 2.85 -23.41 -38.30
CA LEU A 379 4.21 -23.96 -38.28
C LEU A 379 4.86 -23.97 -36.88
N GLN A 380 4.20 -23.46 -35.83
CA GLN A 380 4.78 -23.42 -34.48
C GLN A 380 4.46 -24.70 -33.69
N PRO A 381 5.44 -25.59 -33.40
CA PRO A 381 5.19 -26.78 -32.61
C PRO A 381 5.04 -26.40 -31.12
N ILE A 382 3.94 -26.83 -30.51
CA ILE A 382 3.69 -26.72 -29.08
C ILE A 382 4.83 -27.41 -28.31
N LYS A 383 5.72 -26.62 -27.73
CA LYS A 383 6.65 -27.05 -26.68
C LYS A 383 6.43 -26.17 -25.45
N THR A 384 5.61 -26.67 -24.53
CA THR A 384 5.66 -26.27 -23.12
C THR A 384 6.04 -27.50 -22.28
N PRO A 385 7.02 -27.39 -21.37
CA PRO A 385 7.44 -28.49 -20.52
C PRO A 385 6.44 -28.70 -19.38
N VAL A 386 5.90 -29.91 -19.30
CA VAL A 386 5.11 -30.41 -18.17
C VAL A 386 6.07 -30.84 -17.07
N SER A 387 5.99 -30.18 -15.91
CA SER A 387 6.53 -30.72 -14.65
C SER A 387 5.41 -31.47 -13.93
N VAL A 388 5.64 -32.77 -13.75
CA VAL A 388 4.83 -33.73 -13.04
C VAL A 388 4.83 -33.43 -11.54
N THR A 389 3.67 -33.38 -10.89
CA THR A 389 3.53 -33.84 -9.50
C THR A 389 2.17 -34.50 -9.31
N GLN A 390 2.20 -35.68 -8.70
CA GLN A 390 1.14 -36.67 -8.61
C GLN A 390 -0.04 -36.24 -7.70
N ILE A 391 -1.26 -36.38 -8.24
CA ILE A 391 -2.43 -37.12 -7.73
C ILE A 391 -2.68 -37.08 -6.20
N THR A 392 -3.80 -36.47 -5.77
CA THR A 392 -4.97 -37.19 -5.23
C THR A 392 -6.16 -36.26 -4.93
N THR A 393 -7.35 -36.84 -5.09
CA THR A 393 -8.70 -36.39 -4.74
C THR A 393 -9.38 -35.33 -5.60
N ALA A 394 -10.37 -35.85 -6.33
CA ALA A 394 -11.38 -35.19 -7.11
C ALA A 394 -12.23 -34.22 -6.30
N ILE A 395 -12.34 -32.98 -6.78
CA ILE A 395 -13.58 -32.20 -6.75
C ILE A 395 -13.66 -31.48 -8.11
N VAL A 396 -14.65 -31.86 -8.90
CA VAL A 396 -15.19 -31.04 -9.99
C VAL A 396 -15.78 -29.78 -9.35
N SER A 397 -15.38 -28.57 -9.77
CA SER A 397 -16.32 -27.48 -10.15
C SER A 397 -15.60 -26.12 -10.35
N GLU A 398 -15.94 -25.46 -11.48
CA GLU A 398 -16.15 -24.01 -11.65
C GLU A 398 -15.02 -22.97 -11.81
N ASN A 399 -13.72 -23.27 -11.70
CA ASN A 399 -12.70 -22.19 -11.77
C ASN A 399 -12.08 -21.92 -13.16
N SER A 400 -12.43 -22.69 -14.21
CA SER A 400 -11.76 -22.60 -15.52
C SER A 400 -12.15 -21.36 -16.35
N SER A 401 -13.33 -20.78 -16.14
CA SER A 401 -13.82 -19.69 -17.01
C SER A 401 -13.19 -18.34 -16.67
N THR A 402 -12.87 -18.08 -15.40
CA THR A 402 -12.35 -16.77 -14.98
C THR A 402 -10.86 -16.62 -15.32
N ASP A 403 -10.10 -17.71 -15.27
CA ASP A 403 -8.67 -17.69 -15.59
C ASP A 403 -8.43 -17.51 -17.11
N ASP A 404 -9.25 -18.14 -17.95
CA ASP A 404 -9.21 -17.93 -19.41
C ASP A 404 -9.57 -16.48 -19.79
N ILE A 405 -10.56 -15.87 -19.13
CA ILE A 405 -10.93 -14.46 -19.37
C ILE A 405 -9.80 -13.52 -18.94
N LEU A 406 -9.11 -13.80 -17.83
CA LEU A 406 -7.98 -13.00 -17.37
C LEU A 406 -6.76 -13.13 -18.30
N GLN A 407 -6.51 -14.32 -18.84
CA GLN A 407 -5.46 -14.52 -19.83
C GLN A 407 -5.79 -13.84 -21.16
N ASP A 408 -7.03 -13.94 -21.64
CA ASP A 408 -7.47 -13.21 -22.85
C ASP A 408 -7.34 -11.70 -22.66
N ALA A 409 -7.83 -11.17 -21.53
CA ALA A 409 -7.71 -9.75 -21.20
C ALA A 409 -6.24 -9.30 -21.16
N LYS A 410 -5.35 -10.10 -20.57
CA LYS A 410 -3.92 -9.80 -20.48
C LYS A 410 -3.24 -9.81 -21.85
N THR A 411 -3.54 -10.79 -22.69
CA THR A 411 -2.96 -10.85 -24.04
C THR A 411 -3.49 -9.74 -24.94
N ARG A 412 -4.77 -9.37 -24.79
CA ARG A 412 -5.39 -8.25 -25.51
C ARG A 412 -4.80 -6.91 -25.08
N LEU A 413 -4.53 -6.72 -23.79
CA LEU A 413 -3.91 -5.50 -23.26
C LEU A 413 -2.49 -5.34 -23.81
N LYS A 414 -1.71 -6.43 -23.83
CA LYS A 414 -0.36 -6.44 -24.42
C LYS A 414 -0.38 -6.09 -25.93
N ARG A 415 -1.36 -6.59 -26.68
CA ARG A 415 -1.54 -6.24 -28.09
C ARG A 415 -1.83 -4.75 -28.29
N LEU A 416 -2.69 -4.18 -27.43
CA LEU A 416 -3.03 -2.76 -27.49
C LEU A 416 -1.83 -1.86 -27.13
N GLU A 417 -0.99 -2.28 -26.18
CA GLU A 417 0.27 -1.58 -25.86
C GLU A 417 1.25 -1.60 -27.04
N GLU A 418 1.36 -2.73 -27.74
CA GLU A 418 2.18 -2.84 -28.96
C GLU A 418 1.62 -1.99 -30.11
N GLU A 419 0.30 -2.00 -30.34
CA GLU A 419 -0.36 -1.15 -31.34
C GLU A 419 -0.22 0.35 -31.02
N SER A 420 -0.36 0.73 -29.75
CA SER A 420 -0.15 2.11 -29.30
C SER A 420 1.30 2.55 -29.48
N SER A 421 2.26 1.68 -29.14
CA SER A 421 3.69 1.99 -29.33
C SER A 421 4.03 2.16 -30.81
N LYS A 422 3.41 1.36 -31.68
CA LYS A 422 3.60 1.44 -33.13
C LYS A 422 2.94 2.69 -33.72
N ALA A 423 1.77 3.09 -33.24
CA ALA A 423 1.10 4.33 -33.62
C ALA A 423 1.92 5.56 -33.22
N ASP A 424 2.48 5.57 -32.01
CA ASP A 424 3.38 6.62 -31.54
C ASP A 424 4.65 6.69 -32.41
N GLN A 425 5.21 5.53 -32.81
CA GLN A 425 6.36 5.48 -33.70
C GLN A 425 6.03 6.01 -35.11
N TYR A 426 4.87 5.67 -35.67
CA TYR A 426 4.42 6.23 -36.96
C TYR A 426 4.19 7.75 -36.88
N PHE A 427 3.63 8.24 -35.79
CA PHE A 427 3.43 9.66 -35.57
C PHE A 427 4.77 10.42 -35.51
N CYS A 428 5.73 9.91 -34.73
CA CYS A 428 7.07 10.48 -34.67
C CYS A 428 7.77 10.45 -36.03
N THR A 429 7.60 9.38 -36.80
CA THR A 429 8.20 9.26 -38.13
C THR A 429 7.57 10.27 -39.10
N PHE A 430 6.25 10.42 -39.09
CA PHE A 430 5.52 11.37 -39.95
C PHE A 430 5.90 12.83 -39.67
N VAL A 431 6.02 13.21 -38.38
CA VAL A 431 6.43 14.55 -37.95
C VAL A 431 7.87 14.85 -38.37
N ASN A 432 8.78 13.87 -38.26
CA ASN A 432 10.18 14.06 -38.65
C ASN A 432 10.41 14.08 -40.16
N THR A 433 9.51 13.49 -40.96
CA THR A 433 9.59 13.54 -42.44
C THR A 433 8.89 14.75 -43.07
N SER A 434 8.16 15.55 -42.27
CA SER A 434 7.43 16.75 -42.74
C SER A 434 8.12 18.06 -42.36
N SER A 435 9.34 18.00 -41.81
CA SER A 435 10.30 19.11 -41.69
C SER A 435 11.41 18.93 -42.70
#